data_AF-A0A3S0W4T6-F1
#
_entry.id   AF-A0A3S0W4T6-F1
#
_cell.length_a   1.000
_cell.length_b   1.000
_cell.length_c   1.000
_cell.angle_alpha   90.00
_cell.angle_beta   90.00
_cell.angle_gamma   90.00
#
_symmetry.space_group_name_H-M   'P 1'
#
loop_
_entity.id
_entity.type
_entity.pdbx_description
1 polymer ?
#
loop_
_entity_poly.entity_id
_entity_poly.type
_entity_poly.pdbx_seq_one_letter_code
_entity_poly.pdbx_strand_id
1 'polypeptide(L)'
;MDISNLFDKSWQADDFNDDRLGRALEKLAKSDLPGIYHGIAFEALEKEGILLDQAHFDTTSLSLQGAYETAYSEEDSLRITFGHSKERRPDLKQLMFGLGSVQGFPIFADVMDGWKHIG
;
A
#
# COMPACT_ATOMS: atom_id res chain seq x y z
N MET A 1 -0.33 5.36 23.00
CA MET A 1 0.38 6.35 22.16
C MET A 1 -0.34 7.67 22.35
N ASP A 2 0.35 8.75 22.68
CA ASP A 2 -0.29 10.06 22.89
C ASP A 2 -0.41 10.77 21.54
N ILE A 3 -1.65 11.03 21.10
CA ILE A 3 -1.97 11.68 19.82
C ILE A 3 -1.29 13.05 19.73
N SER A 4 -1.11 13.72 20.86
CA SER A 4 -0.47 15.03 20.96
C SER A 4 1.04 15.01 20.67
N ASN A 5 1.67 13.83 20.76
CA ASN A 5 3.09 13.66 20.42
C ASN A 5 3.31 13.34 18.94
N LEU A 6 2.26 12.92 18.23
CA LEU A 6 2.33 12.50 16.82
C LEU A 6 1.76 13.57 15.88
N PHE A 7 0.77 14.32 16.35
CA PHE A 7 0.08 15.36 15.58
C PHE A 7 0.03 16.66 16.38
N ASP A 8 -0.16 17.78 15.70
CA ASP A 8 -0.31 19.08 16.34
C ASP A 8 -1.38 19.04 17.44
N LYS A 9 -1.23 19.89 18.47
CA LYS A 9 -2.07 19.92 19.68
C LYS A 9 -3.57 20.18 19.47
N SER A 10 -4.03 20.28 18.22
CA SER A 10 -5.44 20.47 17.85
C SER A 10 -6.24 19.18 17.72
N TRP A 11 -5.60 18.02 17.61
CA TRP A 11 -6.29 16.75 17.31
C TRP A 11 -6.56 15.93 18.57
N GLN A 12 -7.75 15.35 18.68
CA GLN A 12 -8.17 14.46 19.77
C GLN A 12 -8.28 13.01 19.27
N ALA A 13 -8.24 12.04 20.18
CA ALA A 13 -8.36 10.62 19.82
C ALA A 13 -9.65 10.30 19.04
N ASP A 14 -10.75 10.95 19.40
CA ASP A 14 -12.06 10.76 18.75
C ASP A 14 -12.08 11.25 17.29
N ASP A 15 -11.11 12.06 16.87
CA ASP A 15 -10.97 12.48 15.47
C ASP A 15 -10.46 11.34 14.56
N PHE A 16 -9.89 10.28 15.13
CA PHE A 16 -9.33 9.11 14.43
C PHE A 16 -10.24 7.88 14.53
N ASN A 17 -11.54 8.07 14.35
CA ASN A 17 -12.51 6.97 14.32
C ASN A 17 -12.59 6.28 12.94
N ASP A 18 -13.18 5.08 12.91
CA ASP A 18 -13.29 4.25 11.71
C ASP A 18 -14.04 4.95 10.56
N ASP A 19 -15.04 5.78 10.85
CA ASP A 19 -15.76 6.55 9.82
C ASP A 19 -14.85 7.57 9.13
N ARG A 20 -13.97 8.22 9.90
CA ARG A 20 -12.99 9.19 9.38
C ARG A 20 -11.94 8.49 8.54
N LEU A 21 -11.44 7.34 9.00
CA LEU A 21 -10.50 6.52 8.24
C LEU A 21 -11.13 6.03 6.94
N GLY A 22 -12.35 5.50 6.98
CA GLY A 22 -13.08 5.04 5.79
C GLY A 22 -13.25 6.15 4.75
N ARG A 23 -13.66 7.36 5.18
CA ARG A 23 -13.78 8.51 4.28
C ARG A 23 -12.44 8.97 3.71
N ALA A 24 -11.35 8.88 4.48
CA ALA A 24 -10.03 9.20 4.00
C ALA A 24 -9.57 8.20 2.93
N LEU A 25 -9.75 6.90 3.17
CA LEU A 25 -9.45 5.84 2.21
C LEU A 25 -10.29 5.96 0.93
N GLU A 26 -11.58 6.31 1.06
CA GLU A 26 -12.43 6.55 -0.11
C GLU A 26 -11.93 7.72 -0.98
N LYS A 27 -11.47 8.80 -0.36
CA LYS A 27 -10.88 9.94 -1.10
C LYS A 27 -9.57 9.53 -1.78
N LEU A 28 -8.72 8.77 -1.11
CA LEU A 28 -7.48 8.26 -1.67
C LEU A 28 -7.76 7.33 -2.87
N ALA A 29 -8.74 6.44 -2.75
CA ALA A 29 -9.15 5.53 -3.82
C ALA A 29 -9.67 6.27 -5.08
N LYS A 30 -10.21 7.48 -4.91
CA LYS A 30 -10.69 8.35 -6.00
C LYS A 30 -9.64 9.35 -6.51
N SER A 31 -8.44 9.34 -5.94
CA SER A 31 -7.34 10.24 -6.29
C SER A 31 -6.25 9.55 -7.10
N ASP A 32 -5.29 10.31 -7.62
CA ASP A 32 -4.02 9.79 -8.15
C ASP A 32 -3.11 9.35 -6.99
N LEU A 33 -3.37 8.16 -6.44
CA LEU A 33 -2.63 7.62 -5.31
C LEU A 33 -1.12 7.46 -5.60
N PRO A 34 -0.69 6.95 -6.78
CA PRO A 34 0.72 6.93 -7.15
C PRO A 34 1.34 8.32 -7.16
N GLY A 35 0.68 9.33 -7.74
CA GLY A 35 1.18 10.71 -7.76
C GLY A 35 1.37 11.29 -6.36
N ILE A 36 0.39 11.12 -5.48
CA ILE A 36 0.47 11.57 -4.07
C ILE A 36 1.64 10.89 -3.36
N TYR A 37 1.74 9.57 -3.48
CA TYR A 37 2.78 8.80 -2.82
C TYR A 37 4.18 9.21 -3.28
N HIS A 38 4.41 9.28 -4.60
CA HIS A 38 5.70 9.71 -5.14
C HIS A 38 6.04 11.14 -4.76
N GLY A 39 5.05 12.06 -4.75
CA GLY A 39 5.27 13.43 -4.31
C GLY A 39 5.77 13.51 -2.87
N ILE A 40 5.16 12.74 -1.96
CA ILE A 40 5.61 12.65 -0.56
C ILE A 40 7.00 12.02 -0.46
N ALA A 41 7.25 10.94 -1.19
CA ALA A 41 8.54 10.25 -1.17
C ALA A 41 9.68 11.14 -1.69
N PHE A 42 9.49 11.83 -2.81
CA PHE A 42 10.50 12.74 -3.36
C PHE A 42 10.80 13.91 -2.44
N GLU A 43 9.77 14.54 -1.86
CA GLU A 43 9.95 15.61 -0.89
C GLU A 43 10.76 15.14 0.34
N ALA A 44 10.54 13.91 0.80
CA ALA A 44 11.30 13.33 1.90
C ALA A 44 12.76 13.08 1.51
N LEU A 45 13.01 12.49 0.34
CA LEU A 45 14.38 12.27 -0.15
C LEU A 45 15.15 13.59 -0.32
N GLU A 46 14.51 14.63 -0.85
CA GLU A 46 15.13 15.93 -1.03
C GLU A 46 15.51 16.56 0.31
N LYS A 47 14.61 16.52 1.30
CA LYS A 47 14.89 17.03 2.65
C LYS A 47 16.03 16.30 3.36
N GLU A 48 16.13 14.99 3.15
CA GLU A 48 17.17 14.16 3.75
C GLU A 48 18.46 14.11 2.90
N GLY A 49 18.49 14.76 1.73
CA GLY A 49 19.66 14.79 0.85
C GLY A 49 20.03 13.43 0.25
N ILE A 50 19.05 12.55 0.07
CA ILE A 50 19.26 11.18 -0.39
C ILE A 50 19.26 11.12 -1.91
N LEU A 51 20.35 10.59 -2.47
CA LEU A 51 20.48 10.36 -3.90
C LEU A 51 19.79 9.06 -4.30
N LEU A 52 19.04 9.11 -5.40
CA LEU A 52 18.44 7.93 -6.03
C LEU A 52 19.50 7.19 -6.85
N ASP A 53 20.31 6.37 -6.20
CA ASP A 53 21.38 5.60 -6.82
C ASP A 53 21.01 4.12 -7.00
N GLN A 54 20.72 3.43 -5.90
CA GLN A 54 20.38 2.02 -5.83
C GLN A 54 19.09 1.83 -5.04
N ALA A 55 18.07 1.31 -5.72
CA ALA A 55 16.82 0.94 -5.10
C ALA A 55 16.78 -0.58 -4.82
N HIS A 56 16.27 -0.93 -3.65
CA HIS A 56 15.93 -2.30 -3.28
C HIS A 56 14.43 -2.50 -3.46
N PHE A 57 14.07 -3.49 -4.27
CA PHE A 57 12.69 -3.89 -4.49
C PHE A 57 12.45 -5.26 -3.88
N ASP A 58 11.49 -5.31 -2.96
CA ASP A 58 11.01 -6.55 -2.38
C ASP A 58 9.51 -6.68 -2.60
N THR A 59 9.06 -7.93 -2.61
CA THR A 59 7.63 -8.25 -2.65
C THR A 59 7.25 -9.10 -1.45
N THR A 60 6.03 -8.94 -0.95
CA THR A 60 5.47 -9.78 0.12
C THR A 60 4.08 -10.23 -0.28
N SER A 61 3.80 -11.52 -0.14
CA SER A 61 2.46 -12.08 -0.41
C SER A 61 1.61 -12.08 0.85
N LEU A 62 0.35 -11.67 0.75
CA LEU A 62 -0.65 -11.83 1.78
C LEU A 62 -1.65 -12.90 1.37
N SER A 63 -1.80 -13.94 2.21
CA SER A 63 -2.77 -15.01 2.01
C SER A 63 -4.16 -14.60 2.54
N LEU A 64 -5.20 -14.85 1.74
CA LEU A 64 -6.58 -14.44 2.01
C LEU A 64 -7.54 -15.63 1.92
N GLN A 65 -8.57 -15.61 2.76
CA GLN A 65 -9.65 -16.59 2.81
C GLN A 65 -11.00 -15.88 2.80
N GLY A 66 -11.88 -16.31 1.90
CA GLY A 66 -13.21 -15.71 1.76
C GLY A 66 -13.80 -15.91 0.36
N ALA A 67 -15.10 -15.68 0.27
CA ALA A 67 -15.80 -15.55 -1.00
C ALA A 67 -15.58 -14.12 -1.52
N TYR A 68 -14.85 -13.99 -2.62
CA TYR A 68 -14.53 -12.71 -3.27
C TYR A 68 -15.08 -12.63 -4.70
N GLU A 69 -15.77 -13.68 -5.16
CA GLU A 69 -16.26 -13.85 -6.52
C GLU A 69 -17.25 -12.74 -6.93
N THR A 70 -17.96 -12.16 -5.96
CA THR A 70 -18.91 -11.06 -6.15
C THR A 70 -18.33 -9.68 -5.82
N ALA A 71 -17.05 -9.61 -5.44
CA ALA A 71 -16.41 -8.37 -4.99
C ALA A 71 -15.78 -7.57 -6.14
N TYR A 72 -15.95 -8.02 -7.39
CA TYR A 72 -15.32 -7.40 -8.56
C TYR A 72 -16.35 -6.78 -9.50
N SER A 73 -16.03 -5.59 -10.00
CA SER A 73 -16.57 -5.01 -11.22
C SER A 73 -15.63 -5.30 -12.41
N GLU A 74 -16.11 -5.17 -13.65
CA GLU A 74 -15.25 -5.29 -14.84
C GLU A 74 -14.16 -4.21 -14.91
N GLU A 75 -14.31 -3.12 -14.15
CA GLU A 75 -13.38 -2.00 -14.08
C GLU A 75 -12.26 -2.21 -13.04
N ASP A 76 -12.36 -3.25 -12.20
CA ASP A 76 -11.38 -3.47 -11.13
C ASP A 76 -10.07 -4.05 -11.67
N SER A 77 -8.98 -3.31 -11.46
CA SER A 77 -7.63 -3.69 -11.90
C SER A 77 -6.95 -4.72 -10.99
N LEU A 78 -7.49 -4.97 -9.79
CA LEU A 78 -6.92 -5.86 -8.78
C LEU A 78 -7.87 -7.01 -8.46
N ARG A 79 -7.38 -8.25 -8.57
CA ARG A 79 -8.17 -9.46 -8.28
C ARG A 79 -7.54 -10.26 -7.14
N ILE A 80 -8.35 -10.59 -6.15
CA ILE A 80 -7.97 -11.52 -5.06
C ILE A 80 -8.15 -12.95 -5.60
N THR A 81 -7.08 -13.51 -6.12
CA THR A 81 -7.07 -14.80 -6.82
C THR A 81 -5.97 -15.71 -6.30
N PHE A 82 -6.01 -16.99 -6.66
CA PHE A 82 -4.92 -17.92 -6.37
C PHE A 82 -3.64 -17.52 -7.09
N GLY A 83 -2.51 -17.72 -6.44
CA GLY A 83 -1.24 -17.14 -6.87
C GLY A 83 0.00 -17.83 -6.32
N HIS A 84 1.16 -17.35 -6.76
CA HIS A 84 2.43 -17.89 -6.30
C HIS A 84 2.77 -17.38 -4.89
N SER A 85 2.44 -18.20 -3.90
CA SER A 85 2.68 -17.91 -2.48
C SER A 85 4.16 -17.92 -2.16
N LYS A 86 4.68 -16.85 -1.54
CA LYS A 86 6.00 -16.92 -0.88
C LYS A 86 5.96 -17.86 0.35
N GLU A 87 4.79 -18.00 0.96
CA GLU A 87 4.54 -18.90 2.10
C GLU A 87 4.23 -20.35 1.68
N ARG A 88 4.31 -20.68 0.37
CA ARG A 88 4.03 -22.01 -0.20
C ARG A 88 2.60 -22.51 0.10
N ARG A 89 1.62 -21.60 0.13
CA ARG A 89 0.17 -21.86 0.28
C ARG A 89 -0.61 -21.64 -1.03
N PRO A 90 -0.45 -22.51 -2.04
CA PRO A 90 -1.18 -22.40 -3.31
C PRO A 90 -2.70 -22.63 -3.16
N ASP A 91 -3.12 -23.17 -2.02
CA ASP A 91 -4.51 -23.40 -1.64
C ASP A 91 -5.26 -22.13 -1.21
N LEU A 92 -4.56 -20.99 -1.07
CA LEU A 92 -5.12 -19.72 -0.64
C LEU A 92 -5.07 -18.67 -1.77
N LYS A 93 -6.10 -17.82 -1.80
CA LYS A 93 -6.10 -16.60 -2.62
C LYS A 93 -5.06 -15.63 -2.07
N GLN A 94 -4.50 -14.78 -2.92
CA GLN A 94 -3.36 -13.95 -2.56
C GLN A 94 -3.43 -12.56 -3.20
N LEU A 95 -2.81 -11.63 -2.50
CA LEU A 95 -2.36 -10.34 -3.01
C LEU A 95 -0.85 -10.24 -2.82
N MET A 96 -0.18 -9.50 -3.70
CA MET A 96 1.23 -9.19 -3.54
C MET A 96 1.41 -7.69 -3.31
N PHE A 97 2.22 -7.35 -2.32
CA PHE A 97 2.68 -5.99 -2.09
C PHE A 97 4.09 -5.87 -2.64
N GLY A 98 4.33 -4.89 -3.51
CA GLY A 98 5.66 -4.48 -3.92
C GLY A 98 6.08 -3.23 -3.17
N LEU A 99 7.32 -3.20 -2.69
CA LEU A 99 7.91 -2.03 -2.05
C LEU A 99 9.31 -1.80 -2.63
N GLY A 100 9.56 -0.58 -3.10
CA GLY A 100 10.87 -0.10 -3.50
C GLY A 100 11.39 0.90 -2.47
N SER A 101 12.65 0.78 -2.09
CA SER A 101 13.30 1.70 -1.15
C SER A 101 14.72 2.08 -1.56
N VAL A 102 15.15 3.28 -1.18
CA VAL A 102 16.52 3.76 -1.34
C VAL A 102 17.04 4.15 0.04
N GLN A 103 18.11 3.52 0.49
CA GLN A 103 18.67 3.72 1.84
C GLN A 103 17.62 3.58 2.98
N GLY A 104 16.62 2.70 2.79
CA GLY A 104 15.52 2.49 3.73
C GLY A 104 14.33 3.45 3.59
N PHE A 105 14.42 4.46 2.72
CA PHE A 105 13.32 5.36 2.42
C PHE A 105 12.41 4.75 1.35
N PRO A 106 11.10 4.63 1.60
CA PRO A 106 10.20 4.02 0.64
C PRO A 106 9.91 4.99 -0.51
N ILE A 107 10.19 4.57 -1.74
CA ILE A 107 10.08 5.39 -2.96
C ILE A 107 9.07 4.86 -3.95
N PHE A 108 8.63 3.62 -3.77
CA PHE A 108 7.65 2.96 -4.62
C PHE A 108 6.83 1.99 -3.79
N ALA A 109 5.52 1.94 -4.01
CA ALA A 109 4.65 0.93 -3.44
C ALA A 109 3.56 0.55 -4.43
N ASP A 110 3.26 -0.74 -4.54
CA ASP A 110 2.20 -1.24 -5.42
C ASP A 110 1.50 -2.46 -4.82
N VAL A 111 0.25 -2.68 -5.22
CA VAL A 111 -0.55 -3.85 -4.86
C VAL A 111 -0.95 -4.58 -6.13
N MET A 112 -0.58 -5.85 -6.21
CA MET A 112 -0.77 -6.70 -7.37
C MET A 112 -1.62 -7.91 -7.01
N ASP A 113 -2.28 -8.49 -8.03
CA ASP A 113 -2.92 -9.78 -7.88
C ASP A 113 -1.88 -10.89 -7.64
N GLY A 114 -2.33 -12.05 -7.16
CA GLY A 114 -1.43 -13.19 -6.91
C GLY A 114 -0.80 -13.82 -8.15
N TRP A 115 -1.18 -13.40 -9.37
CA TRP A 115 -0.82 -14.08 -10.63
C TRP A 115 0.14 -13.27 -11.51
N LYS A 116 0.15 -11.93 -11.45
CA LYS A 116 0.90 -11.10 -12.38
C LYS A 116 2.41 -11.34 -12.23
N HIS A 117 2.98 -11.95 -13.28
CA HIS A 117 4.41 -11.94 -13.53
C HIS A 117 4.88 -10.49 -13.64
N ILE A 118 5.75 -10.08 -12.72
CA ILE A 118 6.59 -8.91 -12.89
C ILE A 118 7.58 -9.30 -13.99
N GLY A 119 7.32 -8.82 -15.21
CA GLY A 119 8.23 -8.91 -16.35
C GLY A 119 9.13 -7.69 -16.43
#